data_AF-X1SEI2-F1
#
_entry.id   AF-X1SEI2-F1
#
_cell.length_a   1.000
_cell.length_b   1.000
_cell.length_c   1.000
_cell.angle_alpha   90.00
_cell.angle_beta   90.00
_cell.angle_gamma   90.00
#
_symmetry.space_group_name_H-M   'P 1'
#
loop_
_entity.id
_entity.type
_entity.pdbx_description
1 polymer ?
#
loop_
_entity_poly.entity_id
_entity_poly.type
_entity_poly.pdbx_seq_one_letter_code
_entity_poly.pdbx_strand_id
1 'polypeptide(L)'
;PNYEENRGWFHPTVLNKLVVLKGLIWEEELKVRDTLALAFFSILRDCSSLPMRKPYTYIADNVKPKPEDIVERDVLKIYLEKSKKLTAGRVAYEEQCTELMREQGISPQEFNQWLVVKKADARHLSEEISSTVDCVVTSPPYMGVTDNAGAHRLWYLWHDFGSTLQEDKMLEIGPRWKRKKQNLEQEYIEDMSKSLQQIVAVLKDGGYLCLIIGEPQRAKADILQEIVSLARKRLDLDVCRTYRRTIHKKWFAHPTGGVSVEHIAVFQRS
;
A
#
# COMPACT_ATOMS: atom_id res chain seq x y z
N PRO A 1 7.01 -13.70 18.33
CA PRO A 1 7.62 -13.49 16.99
C PRO A 1 8.37 -14.76 16.56
N ASN A 2 8.65 -14.93 15.27
CA ASN A 2 9.52 -16.00 14.79
C ASN A 2 10.98 -15.65 15.14
N TYR A 3 11.47 -16.17 16.26
CA TYR A 3 12.79 -15.81 16.78
C TYR A 3 13.94 -16.25 15.86
N GLU A 4 13.85 -17.45 15.27
CA GLU A 4 14.91 -18.00 14.43
C GLU A 4 15.12 -17.17 13.17
N GLU A 5 14.04 -16.84 12.45
CA GLU A 5 14.12 -16.03 11.24
C GLU A 5 14.62 -14.60 11.55
N ASN A 6 14.19 -14.01 12.66
CA ASN A 6 14.56 -12.65 13.05
C ASN A 6 16.06 -12.52 13.42
N ARG A 7 16.74 -13.57 13.85
CA ARG A 7 18.20 -13.52 14.15
C ARG A 7 19.04 -13.12 12.94
N GLY A 8 18.57 -13.42 11.73
CA GLY A 8 19.24 -13.00 10.50
C GLY A 8 18.99 -11.55 10.10
N TRP A 9 18.09 -10.83 10.77
CA TRP A 9 17.69 -9.46 10.43
C TRP A 9 18.12 -8.42 11.47
N PHE A 10 18.30 -8.84 12.73
CA PHE A 10 18.50 -7.94 13.86
C PHE A 10 19.67 -8.39 14.72
N HIS A 11 20.44 -7.42 15.24
CA HIS A 11 21.40 -7.68 16.31
C HIS A 11 20.71 -8.26 17.56
N PRO A 12 21.33 -9.19 18.32
CA PRO A 12 20.68 -9.82 19.47
C PRO A 12 20.08 -8.84 20.49
N THR A 13 20.81 -7.79 20.84
CA THR A 13 20.31 -6.73 21.75
C THR A 13 19.11 -5.98 21.17
N VAL A 14 19.10 -5.74 19.85
CA VAL A 14 17.98 -5.08 19.16
C VAL A 14 16.75 -5.98 19.17
N LEU A 15 16.91 -7.27 18.84
CA LEU A 15 15.84 -8.25 18.87
C LEU A 15 15.20 -8.33 20.27
N ASN A 16 16.01 -8.40 21.32
CA ASN A 16 15.52 -8.43 22.71
C ASN A 16 14.74 -7.15 23.06
N LYS A 17 15.26 -5.96 22.71
CA LYS A 17 14.57 -4.68 22.94
C LYS A 17 13.24 -4.62 22.20
N LEU A 18 13.18 -5.08 20.95
CA LEU A 18 11.94 -5.14 20.16
C LEU A 18 10.92 -6.13 20.76
N VAL A 19 11.36 -7.27 21.30
CA VAL A 19 10.50 -8.24 21.98
C VAL A 19 9.88 -7.62 23.23
N VAL A 20 10.68 -6.98 24.08
CA VAL A 20 10.19 -6.30 25.29
C VAL A 20 9.21 -5.19 24.92
N LEU A 21 9.58 -4.33 23.96
CA LEU A 21 8.70 -3.26 23.47
C LEU A 21 7.36 -3.81 22.96
N LYS A 22 7.39 -4.89 22.16
CA LYS A 22 6.17 -5.55 21.70
C LYS A 22 5.35 -6.09 22.87
N GLY A 23 5.98 -6.67 23.90
CA GLY A 23 5.29 -7.14 25.10
C GLY A 23 4.47 -6.02 25.75
N LEU A 24 5.13 -4.89 26.06
CA LEU A 24 4.50 -3.72 26.65
C LEU A 24 3.33 -3.19 25.81
N ILE A 25 3.51 -3.08 24.49
CA ILE A 25 2.45 -2.63 23.58
C ILE A 25 1.22 -3.55 23.64
N TRP A 26 1.42 -4.86 23.79
CA TRP A 26 0.32 -5.84 23.80
C TRP A 26 -0.43 -5.92 25.12
N GLU A 27 0.12 -5.35 26.20
CA GLU A 27 -0.55 -5.21 27.50
C GLU A 27 -1.56 -4.04 27.52
N GLU A 28 -1.46 -3.12 26.56
CA GLU A 28 -2.35 -1.97 26.42
C GLU A 28 -3.74 -2.37 25.90
N GLU A 29 -4.73 -1.52 26.20
CA GLU A 29 -6.08 -1.65 25.65
C GLU A 29 -6.10 -1.55 24.12
N LEU A 30 -7.04 -2.25 23.47
CA LEU A 30 -7.07 -2.46 22.02
C LEU A 30 -6.81 -1.20 21.18
N LYS A 31 -7.53 -0.09 21.47
CA LYS A 31 -7.39 1.16 20.70
C LYS A 31 -6.00 1.81 20.82
N VAL A 32 -5.42 1.75 22.01
CA VAL A 32 -4.08 2.28 22.29
C VAL A 32 -3.04 1.36 21.66
N ARG A 33 -3.20 0.05 21.87
CA ARG A 33 -2.36 -1.00 21.29
C ARG A 33 -2.25 -0.89 19.78
N ASP A 34 -3.34 -0.72 19.05
CA ASP A 34 -3.29 -0.67 17.58
C ASP A 34 -2.46 0.52 17.07
N THR A 35 -2.58 1.67 17.72
CA THR A 35 -1.77 2.86 17.40
C THR A 35 -0.29 2.62 17.70
N LEU A 36 0.02 2.04 18.86
CA LEU A 36 1.39 1.74 19.26
C LEU A 36 2.02 0.62 18.42
N ALA A 37 1.21 -0.37 18.01
CA ALA A 37 1.61 -1.46 17.14
C ALA A 37 1.92 -0.96 15.74
N LEU A 38 1.14 0.00 15.20
CA LEU A 38 1.45 0.65 13.93
C LEU A 38 2.83 1.32 13.97
N ALA A 39 3.14 2.05 15.05
CA ALA A 39 4.47 2.61 15.26
C ALA A 39 5.55 1.52 15.28
N PHE A 40 5.28 0.41 15.98
CA PHE A 40 6.22 -0.72 16.11
C PHE A 40 6.53 -1.38 14.76
N PHE A 41 5.51 -1.74 13.99
CA PHE A 41 5.72 -2.36 12.68
C PHE A 41 6.46 -1.44 11.72
N SER A 42 6.19 -0.13 11.78
CA SER A 42 6.82 0.85 10.90
C SER A 42 8.31 1.10 11.18
N ILE A 43 8.85 0.64 12.32
CA ILE A 43 10.28 0.75 12.65
C ILE A 43 11.06 -0.54 12.40
N LEU A 44 10.41 -1.65 12.07
CA LEU A 44 11.11 -2.94 11.91
C LEU A 44 12.21 -2.88 10.85
N ARG A 45 12.01 -2.16 9.74
CA ARG A 45 13.08 -1.93 8.76
C ARG A 45 14.20 -1.07 9.35
N ASP A 46 13.85 0.03 10.02
CA ASP A 46 14.79 1.00 10.56
C ASP A 46 15.68 0.39 11.66
N CYS A 47 15.12 -0.55 12.43
CA CYS A 47 15.84 -1.33 13.44
C CYS A 47 16.59 -2.54 12.88
N SER A 48 16.27 -3.00 11.66
CA SER A 48 16.99 -4.11 11.04
C SER A 48 18.44 -3.71 10.72
N SER A 49 19.30 -4.70 10.55
CA SER A 49 20.68 -4.48 10.13
C SER A 49 20.81 -4.22 8.62
N LEU A 50 19.70 -4.21 7.87
CA LEU A 50 19.73 -3.84 6.45
C LEU A 50 20.03 -2.34 6.29
N PRO A 51 21.08 -1.94 5.54
CA PRO A 51 21.41 -0.52 5.37
C PRO A 51 20.27 0.27 4.71
N MET A 52 19.97 1.48 5.20
CA MET A 52 18.85 2.31 4.69
C MET A 52 18.93 2.64 3.21
N ARG A 53 20.14 2.68 2.63
CA ARG A 53 20.37 2.86 1.18
C ARG A 53 19.87 1.67 0.34
N LYS A 54 19.64 0.51 0.96
CA LYS A 54 19.10 -0.66 0.28
C LYS A 54 17.57 -0.53 0.15
N PRO A 55 17.02 -0.77 -1.05
CA PRO A 55 15.59 -0.66 -1.29
C PRO A 55 14.81 -1.76 -0.56
N TYR A 56 13.52 -1.53 -0.33
CA TYR A 56 12.60 -2.51 0.28
C TYR A 56 12.54 -3.85 -0.47
N THR A 57 12.92 -3.89 -1.74
CA THR A 57 13.00 -5.13 -2.51
C THR A 57 13.95 -6.16 -1.89
N TYR A 58 14.99 -5.73 -1.14
CA TYR A 58 15.85 -6.67 -0.42
C TYR A 58 15.07 -7.42 0.66
N ILE A 59 14.17 -6.74 1.38
CA ILE A 59 13.27 -7.37 2.35
C ILE A 59 12.30 -8.32 1.64
N ALA A 60 11.72 -7.86 0.52
CA ALA A 60 10.82 -8.67 -0.30
C ALA A 60 11.48 -9.98 -0.79
N ASP A 61 12.71 -9.86 -1.31
CA ASP A 61 13.53 -10.95 -1.83
C ASP A 61 14.20 -11.79 -0.72
N ASN A 62 13.91 -11.51 0.55
CA ASN A 62 14.50 -12.19 1.72
C ASN A 62 16.04 -12.13 1.75
N VAL A 63 16.63 -11.06 1.21
CA VAL A 63 18.07 -10.83 1.21
C VAL A 63 18.49 -10.33 2.58
N LYS A 64 18.86 -11.28 3.45
CA LYS A 64 19.32 -11.01 4.82
C LYS A 64 20.65 -10.26 4.81
N PRO A 65 20.89 -9.37 5.79
CA PRO A 65 22.23 -8.91 6.13
C PRO A 65 23.19 -10.09 6.33
N LYS A 66 24.46 -9.90 5.95
CA LYS A 66 25.48 -10.89 6.28
C LYS A 66 25.76 -10.90 7.78
N PRO A 67 26.25 -12.01 8.36
CA PRO A 67 26.57 -12.07 9.79
C PRO A 67 27.50 -10.93 10.26
N GLU A 68 28.49 -10.56 9.44
CA GLU A 68 29.41 -9.46 9.71
C GLU A 68 28.78 -8.05 9.60
N ASP A 69 27.64 -7.94 8.92
CA ASP A 69 26.89 -6.70 8.74
C ASP A 69 25.77 -6.53 9.80
N ILE A 70 25.67 -7.43 10.78
CA ILE A 70 24.67 -7.32 11.85
C ILE A 70 25.07 -6.20 12.81
N VAL A 71 24.26 -5.14 12.84
CA VAL A 71 24.55 -3.92 13.61
C VAL A 71 23.53 -3.65 14.69
N GLU A 72 23.98 -3.13 15.83
CA GLU A 72 23.11 -2.60 16.86
C GLU A 72 22.46 -1.27 16.43
N ARG A 73 21.23 -1.05 16.88
CA ARG A 73 20.42 0.16 16.66
C ARG A 73 19.73 0.56 17.96
N ASP A 74 19.50 1.86 18.11
CA ASP A 74 18.75 2.40 19.25
C ASP A 74 17.24 2.27 19.01
N VAL A 75 16.69 1.13 19.43
CA VAL A 75 15.26 0.81 19.26
C VAL A 75 14.36 1.86 19.90
N LEU A 76 14.67 2.30 21.12
CA LEU A 76 13.81 3.22 21.86
C LEU A 76 13.80 4.60 21.20
N LYS A 77 14.97 5.10 20.80
CA LYS A 77 15.05 6.36 20.06
C LYS A 77 14.26 6.30 18.75
N ILE A 78 14.46 5.26 17.95
CA ILE A 78 13.76 5.08 16.67
C ILE A 78 12.24 5.01 16.89
N TYR A 79 11.78 4.24 17.89
CA TYR A 79 10.37 4.12 18.23
C TYR A 79 9.75 5.43 18.69
N LEU A 80 10.43 6.17 19.58
CA LEU A 80 9.97 7.47 20.08
C LEU A 80 9.88 8.50 18.95
N GLU A 81 10.88 8.58 18.07
CA GLU A 81 10.86 9.47 16.90
C GLU A 81 9.70 9.12 15.96
N LYS A 82 9.45 7.84 15.73
CA LYS A 82 8.31 7.40 14.90
C LYS A 82 6.97 7.74 15.54
N SER A 83 6.82 7.47 16.83
CA SER A 83 5.59 7.72 17.59
C SER A 83 5.27 9.22 17.61
N LYS A 84 6.28 10.08 17.79
CA LYS A 84 6.13 11.54 17.68
C LYS A 84 5.64 11.96 16.29
N LYS A 85 6.21 11.40 15.21
CA LYS A 85 5.78 11.69 13.83
C LYS A 85 4.34 11.27 13.57
N LEU A 86 3.95 10.07 14.00
CA LEU A 86 2.58 9.58 13.86
C LEU A 86 1.58 10.44 14.64
N THR A 87 1.94 10.82 15.87
CA THR A 87 1.12 11.69 16.72
C THR A 87 0.96 13.07 16.10
N ALA A 88 2.04 13.69 15.63
CA ALA A 88 1.98 15.00 14.97
C ALA A 88 1.14 14.95 13.69
N GLY A 89 1.25 13.88 12.90
CA GLY A 89 0.42 13.69 11.70
C GLY A 89 -1.07 13.55 12.04
N ARG A 90 -1.40 12.84 13.11
CA ARG A 90 -2.77 12.73 13.61
C ARG A 90 -3.33 14.08 14.07
N VAL A 91 -2.58 14.84 14.86
CA VAL A 91 -2.99 16.18 15.31
C VAL A 91 -3.27 17.10 14.12
N ALA A 92 -2.36 17.13 13.13
CA ALA A 92 -2.55 17.94 11.93
C ALA A 92 -3.77 17.52 11.11
N TYR A 93 -4.09 16.21 11.08
CA TYR A 93 -5.31 15.71 10.44
C TYR A 93 -6.57 16.14 11.21
N GLU A 94 -6.57 15.99 12.54
CA GLU A 94 -7.68 16.41 13.40
C GLU A 94 -7.95 17.92 13.29
N GLU A 95 -6.91 18.75 13.18
CA GLU A 95 -7.03 20.19 12.92
C GLU A 95 -7.70 20.48 11.57
N GLN A 96 -7.30 19.79 10.50
CA GLN A 96 -7.92 19.93 9.18
C GLN A 96 -9.38 19.52 9.17
N CYS A 97 -9.71 18.40 9.83
CA CYS A 97 -11.11 17.99 9.99
C CYS A 97 -11.91 19.02 10.77
N THR A 98 -11.34 19.59 11.83
CA THR A 98 -12.01 20.62 12.64
C THR A 98 -12.31 21.88 11.84
N GLU A 99 -11.36 22.33 11.04
CA GLU A 99 -11.57 23.48 10.14
C GLU A 99 -12.66 23.17 9.11
N LEU A 100 -12.60 22.01 8.45
CA LEU A 100 -13.61 21.61 7.48
C LEU A 100 -15.00 21.50 8.10
N MET A 101 -15.13 20.93 9.30
CA MET A 101 -16.40 20.87 10.04
C MET A 101 -16.96 22.27 10.32
N ARG A 102 -16.09 23.22 10.68
CA ARG A 102 -16.46 24.63 10.90
C ARG A 102 -16.94 25.29 9.61
N GLU A 103 -16.20 25.13 8.51
CA GLU A 103 -16.55 25.71 7.20
C GLU A 103 -17.88 25.18 6.67
N GLN A 104 -18.17 23.89 6.89
CA GLN A 104 -19.41 23.24 6.45
C GLN A 104 -20.56 23.39 7.45
N GLY A 105 -20.31 23.87 8.67
CA GLY A 105 -21.32 24.03 9.71
C GLY A 105 -21.90 22.70 10.23
N ILE A 106 -21.10 21.64 10.27
CA ILE A 106 -21.53 20.28 10.65
C ILE A 106 -20.92 19.82 11.98
N SER A 107 -21.63 18.93 12.68
CA SER A 107 -21.16 18.33 13.92
C SER A 107 -20.10 17.22 13.70
N PRO A 108 -19.27 16.89 14.71
CA PRO A 108 -18.40 15.72 14.65
C PRO A 108 -19.13 14.40 14.36
N GLN A 109 -20.37 14.26 14.83
CA GLN A 109 -21.20 13.08 14.57
C GLN A 109 -21.57 12.97 13.09
N GLU A 110 -21.93 14.07 12.44
CA GLU A 110 -22.21 14.12 11.00
C GLU A 110 -20.94 13.89 10.18
N PHE A 111 -19.83 14.52 10.56
CA PHE A 111 -18.54 14.34 9.88
C PHE A 111 -18.07 12.88 9.92
N ASN A 112 -18.22 12.20 11.05
CA ASN A 112 -17.87 10.78 11.18
C ASN A 112 -18.70 9.86 10.27
N GLN A 113 -19.84 10.31 9.77
CA GLN A 113 -20.63 9.57 8.78
C GLN A 113 -20.13 9.77 7.34
N TRP A 114 -19.35 10.83 7.07
CA TRP A 114 -18.80 11.12 5.75
C TRP A 114 -17.63 10.21 5.38
N LEU A 115 -16.91 9.69 6.37
CA LEU A 115 -15.74 8.84 6.17
C LEU A 115 -16.03 7.40 6.62
N VAL A 116 -16.11 6.51 5.64
CA VAL A 116 -16.20 5.07 5.88
C VAL A 116 -14.91 4.41 5.40
N VAL A 117 -14.21 3.73 6.31
CA VAL A 117 -13.00 2.96 6.00
C VAL A 117 -13.33 1.47 6.09
N LYS A 118 -13.06 0.73 5.02
CA LYS A 118 -13.29 -0.72 4.94
C LYS A 118 -12.02 -1.44 4.49
N LYS A 119 -11.73 -2.59 5.12
CA LYS A 119 -10.74 -3.55 4.62
C LYS A 119 -11.46 -4.52 3.69
N ALA A 120 -11.26 -4.37 2.39
CA ALA A 120 -11.91 -5.21 1.39
C ALA A 120 -11.04 -5.41 0.13
N ASP A 121 -11.41 -6.40 -0.68
CA ASP A 121 -10.82 -6.65 -1.98
C ASP A 121 -11.59 -5.88 -3.07
N ALA A 122 -10.89 -5.06 -3.85
CA ALA A 122 -11.51 -4.25 -4.91
C ALA A 122 -12.15 -5.11 -6.03
N ARG A 123 -11.79 -6.40 -6.14
CA ARG A 123 -12.45 -7.37 -7.04
C ARG A 123 -13.86 -7.76 -6.58
N HIS A 124 -14.26 -7.33 -5.38
CA HIS A 124 -15.58 -7.52 -4.78
C HIS A 124 -16.20 -6.19 -4.32
N LEU A 125 -15.76 -5.05 -4.89
CA LEU A 125 -16.13 -3.72 -4.39
C LEU A 125 -17.65 -3.48 -4.34
N SER A 126 -18.44 -4.05 -5.26
CA SER A 126 -19.89 -3.86 -5.25
C SER A 126 -20.61 -4.54 -4.09
N GLU A 127 -19.99 -5.55 -3.48
CA GLU A 127 -20.49 -6.19 -2.26
C GLU A 127 -20.31 -5.27 -1.04
N GLU A 128 -19.34 -4.36 -1.10
CA GLU A 128 -18.97 -3.46 -0.01
C GLU A 128 -19.68 -2.11 -0.08
N ILE A 129 -20.19 -1.72 -1.24
CA ILE A 129 -20.85 -0.43 -1.43
C ILE A 129 -22.31 -0.68 -1.80
N SER A 130 -23.20 -0.40 -0.86
CA SER A 130 -24.65 -0.60 -1.02
C SER A 130 -25.34 0.46 -1.87
N SER A 131 -24.64 1.53 -2.24
CA SER A 131 -25.14 2.65 -3.02
C SER A 131 -24.26 2.92 -4.24
N THR A 132 -24.73 3.77 -5.15
CA THR A 132 -23.88 4.25 -6.23
C THR A 132 -23.04 5.46 -5.79
N VAL A 133 -21.88 5.64 -6.43
CA VAL A 133 -20.95 6.75 -6.17
C VAL A 133 -20.86 7.66 -7.38
N ASP A 134 -20.60 8.95 -7.14
CA ASP A 134 -20.42 9.95 -8.19
C ASP A 134 -19.02 9.90 -8.81
N CYS A 135 -18.03 9.47 -8.04
CA CYS A 135 -16.64 9.45 -8.45
C CYS A 135 -15.85 8.34 -7.76
N VAL A 136 -14.94 7.71 -8.49
CA VAL A 136 -13.90 6.82 -7.97
C VAL A 136 -12.54 7.38 -8.37
N VAL A 137 -11.63 7.50 -7.40
CA VAL A 137 -10.24 7.90 -7.64
C VAL A 137 -9.32 6.80 -7.14
N THR A 138 -8.47 6.26 -8.00
CA THR A 138 -7.59 5.15 -7.61
C THR A 138 -6.25 5.14 -8.36
N SER A 139 -5.23 4.60 -7.69
CA SER A 139 -3.91 4.29 -8.22
C SER A 139 -3.66 2.80 -7.99
N PRO A 140 -4.13 1.93 -8.90
CA PRO A 140 -3.99 0.49 -8.74
C PRO A 140 -2.51 0.07 -8.74
N PRO A 141 -2.19 -1.16 -8.30
CA PRO A 141 -0.83 -1.68 -8.34
C PRO A 141 -0.22 -1.58 -9.74
N TYR A 142 1.00 -1.04 -9.84
CA TYR A 142 1.69 -0.92 -11.12
C TYR A 142 2.36 -2.24 -11.51
N MET A 143 2.02 -2.73 -12.71
CA MET A 143 2.47 -4.02 -13.21
C MET A 143 4.00 -4.18 -13.13
N GLY A 144 4.44 -5.18 -12.38
CA GLY A 144 5.83 -5.59 -12.25
C GLY A 144 6.71 -4.65 -11.40
N VAL A 145 6.12 -3.72 -10.63
CA VAL A 145 6.88 -2.66 -9.93
C VAL A 145 7.17 -2.99 -8.47
N THR A 146 6.15 -3.36 -7.69
CA THR A 146 6.24 -3.54 -6.23
C THR A 146 5.76 -4.93 -5.82
N ASP A 147 6.30 -5.46 -4.73
CA ASP A 147 5.74 -6.60 -3.99
C ASP A 147 5.25 -6.07 -2.64
N ASN A 148 3.95 -5.84 -2.48
CA ASN A 148 3.38 -5.18 -1.29
C ASN A 148 3.49 -6.07 -0.05
N ALA A 149 3.06 -7.33 -0.15
CA ALA A 149 3.19 -8.32 0.91
C ALA A 149 4.68 -8.60 1.19
N GLY A 150 5.47 -8.78 0.12
CA GLY A 150 6.92 -8.99 0.20
C GLY A 150 7.65 -7.87 0.95
N ALA A 151 7.38 -6.60 0.61
CA ALA A 151 8.00 -5.45 1.27
C ALA A 151 7.75 -5.40 2.79
N HIS A 152 6.64 -6.00 3.24
CA HIS A 152 6.28 -6.13 4.64
C HIS A 152 6.67 -7.49 5.27
N ARG A 153 7.57 -8.27 4.66
CA ARG A 153 8.02 -9.58 5.19
C ARG A 153 8.34 -9.55 6.68
N LEU A 154 9.02 -8.50 7.16
CA LEU A 154 9.35 -8.40 8.58
C LEU A 154 8.08 -8.42 9.44
N TRP A 155 6.98 -7.82 9.02
CA TRP A 155 5.74 -7.78 9.82
C TRP A 155 5.20 -9.19 10.09
N TYR A 156 5.18 -10.05 9.06
CA TYR A 156 4.78 -11.46 9.19
C TYR A 156 5.70 -12.28 10.10
N LEU A 157 6.96 -11.86 10.33
CA LEU A 157 7.82 -12.50 11.32
C LEU A 157 7.47 -12.10 12.76
N TRP A 158 6.73 -11.01 12.94
CA TRP A 158 6.44 -10.43 14.25
C TRP A 158 4.99 -10.62 14.70
N HIS A 159 4.06 -10.84 13.78
CA HIS A 159 2.65 -10.97 14.07
C HIS A 159 1.94 -11.90 13.09
N ASP A 160 0.93 -12.59 13.60
CA ASP A 160 0.02 -13.41 12.81
C ASP A 160 -1.18 -12.55 12.40
N PHE A 161 -1.33 -12.34 11.10
CA PHE A 161 -2.42 -11.55 10.53
C PHE A 161 -3.63 -12.41 10.12
N GLY A 162 -3.61 -13.71 10.44
CA GLY A 162 -4.59 -14.69 9.98
C GLY A 162 -4.30 -15.21 8.56
N SER A 163 -3.21 -14.78 7.96
CA SER A 163 -2.68 -15.20 6.66
C SER A 163 -1.16 -15.24 6.68
N THR A 164 -0.59 -16.12 5.89
CA THR A 164 0.86 -16.21 5.69
C THR A 164 1.30 -15.24 4.60
N LEU A 165 2.58 -14.83 4.66
CA LEU A 165 3.20 -14.02 3.61
C LEU A 165 3.03 -14.65 2.21
N GLN A 166 3.06 -15.97 2.11
CA GLN A 166 2.96 -16.64 0.82
C GLN A 166 1.53 -16.60 0.27
N GLU A 167 0.51 -16.73 1.12
CA GLU A 167 -0.90 -16.58 0.70
C GLU A 167 -1.15 -15.17 0.19
N ASP A 168 -0.76 -14.14 0.94
CA ASP A 168 -1.01 -12.75 0.54
C ASP A 168 -0.23 -12.34 -0.72
N LYS A 169 0.98 -12.89 -0.92
CA LYS A 169 1.72 -12.71 -2.18
C LYS A 169 1.00 -13.28 -3.40
N MET A 170 0.21 -14.33 -3.23
CA MET A 170 -0.53 -14.95 -4.35
C MET A 170 -1.75 -14.12 -4.74
N LEU A 171 -2.27 -13.30 -3.84
CA LEU A 171 -3.41 -12.41 -4.08
C LEU A 171 -3.02 -11.13 -4.84
N GLU A 172 -1.73 -10.77 -4.90
CA GLU A 172 -1.25 -9.54 -5.53
C GLU A 172 -1.53 -9.47 -7.03
N ILE A 173 -2.04 -8.31 -7.47
CA ILE A 173 -2.23 -7.97 -8.88
C ILE A 173 -0.92 -7.39 -9.43
N GLY A 174 -0.40 -8.01 -10.50
CA GLY A 174 0.80 -7.54 -11.20
C GLY A 174 2.07 -7.37 -10.35
N PRO A 175 2.44 -8.27 -9.43
CA PRO A 175 3.58 -8.05 -8.54
C PRO A 175 4.93 -8.14 -9.26
N ARG A 176 5.95 -7.47 -8.71
CA ARG A 176 7.32 -7.45 -9.27
C ARG A 176 7.94 -8.84 -9.38
N TRP A 177 7.68 -9.74 -8.44
CA TRP A 177 8.23 -11.10 -8.48
C TRP A 177 7.75 -11.91 -9.70
N LYS A 178 6.61 -11.56 -10.31
CA LYS A 178 6.11 -12.15 -11.58
C LYS A 178 6.64 -11.45 -12.85
N ARG A 179 7.45 -10.38 -12.76
CA ARG A 179 7.85 -9.52 -13.91
C ARG A 179 8.55 -10.22 -15.10
N LYS A 180 9.04 -11.45 -14.92
CA LYS A 180 9.68 -12.23 -15.98
C LYS A 180 8.72 -13.23 -16.65
N LYS A 181 7.50 -13.36 -16.13
CA LYS A 181 6.49 -14.27 -16.66
C LYS A 181 6.00 -13.74 -18.01
N GLN A 182 5.95 -14.61 -19.03
CA GLN A 182 5.64 -14.19 -20.40
C GLN A 182 4.21 -13.63 -20.54
N ASN A 183 3.26 -14.17 -19.79
CA ASN A 183 1.84 -13.78 -19.82
C ASN A 183 1.46 -12.80 -18.69
N LEU A 184 2.43 -12.16 -18.01
CA LEU A 184 2.13 -11.23 -16.91
C LEU A 184 1.19 -10.10 -17.33
N GLU A 185 1.39 -9.57 -18.54
CA GLU A 185 0.57 -8.48 -19.07
C GLU A 185 -0.89 -8.88 -19.20
N GLN A 186 -1.15 -10.05 -19.81
CA GLN A 186 -2.49 -10.60 -19.93
C GLN A 186 -3.12 -10.83 -18.56
N GLU A 187 -2.42 -11.49 -17.63
CA GLU A 187 -2.91 -11.72 -16.26
C GLU A 187 -3.24 -10.42 -15.54
N TYR A 188 -2.38 -9.42 -15.69
CA TYR A 188 -2.59 -8.09 -15.10
C TYR A 188 -3.83 -7.40 -15.66
N ILE A 189 -4.02 -7.42 -16.99
CA ILE A 189 -5.20 -6.82 -17.64
C ILE A 189 -6.47 -7.57 -17.23
N GLU A 190 -6.44 -8.90 -17.12
CA GLU A 190 -7.57 -9.70 -16.64
C GLU A 190 -7.93 -9.39 -15.17
N ASP A 191 -6.94 -9.27 -14.28
CA ASP A 191 -7.18 -8.92 -12.88
C ASP A 191 -7.66 -7.46 -12.71
N MET A 192 -7.10 -6.54 -13.49
CA MET A 192 -7.58 -5.15 -13.56
C MET A 192 -9.02 -5.09 -14.06
N SER A 193 -9.38 -5.91 -15.07
CA SER A 193 -10.74 -5.98 -15.60
C SER A 193 -11.75 -6.33 -14.52
N LYS A 194 -11.44 -7.27 -13.63
CA LYS A 194 -12.32 -7.65 -12.51
C LYS A 194 -12.59 -6.46 -11.60
N SER A 195 -11.53 -5.74 -11.20
CA SER A 195 -11.66 -4.56 -10.34
C SER A 195 -12.43 -3.43 -11.04
N LEU A 196 -12.17 -3.19 -12.32
CA LEU A 196 -12.85 -2.16 -13.10
C LEU A 196 -14.34 -2.47 -13.30
N GLN A 197 -14.72 -3.74 -13.48
CA GLN A 197 -16.14 -4.15 -13.54
C GLN A 197 -16.87 -3.80 -12.25
N GLN A 198 -16.25 -4.05 -11.09
CA GLN A 198 -16.84 -3.71 -9.81
C GLN A 198 -16.96 -2.20 -9.60
N ILE A 199 -15.94 -1.44 -10.03
CA ILE A 199 -15.99 0.03 -10.04
C ILE A 199 -17.14 0.53 -10.90
N VAL A 200 -17.31 0.01 -12.11
CA VAL A 200 -18.41 0.40 -12.99
C VAL A 200 -19.74 0.09 -12.33
N ALA A 201 -19.91 -1.10 -11.76
CA ALA A 201 -21.16 -1.51 -11.10
C ALA A 201 -21.62 -0.54 -10.00
N VAL A 202 -20.68 0.07 -9.27
CA VAL A 202 -20.99 1.05 -8.21
C VAL A 202 -21.01 2.51 -8.70
N LEU A 203 -20.50 2.81 -9.89
CA LEU A 203 -20.48 4.17 -10.41
C LEU A 203 -21.85 4.56 -10.97
N LYS A 204 -22.33 5.78 -10.73
CA LYS A 204 -23.55 6.31 -11.38
C LYS A 204 -23.35 6.46 -12.89
N ASP A 205 -24.44 6.40 -13.66
CA ASP A 205 -24.42 6.87 -15.05
C ASP A 205 -24.00 8.35 -15.08
N GLY A 206 -23.08 8.71 -15.96
CA GLY A 206 -22.42 10.01 -15.98
C GLY A 206 -21.38 10.25 -14.88
N GLY A 207 -21.18 9.30 -13.95
CA GLY A 207 -20.16 9.35 -12.91
C GLY A 207 -18.74 9.17 -13.45
N TYR A 208 -17.74 9.51 -12.63
CA TYR A 208 -16.34 9.57 -13.07
C TYR A 208 -15.41 8.53 -12.42
N LEU A 209 -14.50 7.97 -13.20
CA LEU A 209 -13.35 7.19 -12.72
C LEU A 209 -12.06 7.94 -13.07
N CYS A 210 -11.29 8.33 -12.05
CA CYS A 210 -9.92 8.83 -12.19
C CYS A 210 -8.94 7.70 -11.88
N LEU A 211 -8.23 7.23 -12.90
CA LEU A 211 -7.30 6.12 -12.84
C LEU A 211 -5.85 6.60 -13.04
N ILE A 212 -5.01 6.39 -12.03
CA ILE A 212 -3.60 6.78 -12.04
C ILE A 212 -2.75 5.52 -12.27
N ILE A 213 -2.09 5.41 -13.42
CA ILE A 213 -1.27 4.26 -13.80
C ILE A 213 0.17 4.70 -14.01
N GLY A 214 1.09 4.02 -13.34
CA GLY A 214 2.51 4.17 -13.53
C GLY A 214 3.02 3.33 -14.69
N GLU A 215 3.70 3.97 -15.64
CA GLU A 215 4.33 3.27 -16.76
C GLU A 215 5.63 2.60 -16.29
N PRO A 216 5.71 1.26 -16.30
CA PRO A 216 6.95 0.58 -15.94
C PRO A 216 7.99 0.82 -17.03
N GLN A 217 9.22 1.21 -16.66
CA GLN A 217 10.31 1.45 -17.62
C GLN A 217 10.65 0.27 -18.55
N ARG A 218 10.18 -0.94 -18.23
CA ARG A 218 10.44 -2.18 -18.99
C ARG A 218 9.18 -2.80 -19.58
N ALA A 219 8.04 -2.10 -19.52
CA ALA A 219 6.84 -2.57 -20.19
C ALA A 219 7.08 -2.62 -21.70
N LYS A 220 6.68 -3.72 -22.34
CA LYS A 220 6.76 -3.86 -23.80
C LYS A 220 5.56 -3.24 -24.49
N ALA A 221 4.40 -3.27 -23.83
CA ALA A 221 3.17 -2.69 -24.29
C ALA A 221 2.82 -1.40 -23.51
N ASP A 222 2.01 -0.57 -24.16
CA ASP A 222 1.39 0.59 -23.52
C ASP A 222 0.19 0.11 -22.68
N ILE A 223 0.46 -0.18 -21.41
CA ILE A 223 -0.54 -0.67 -20.45
C ILE A 223 -1.72 0.29 -20.31
N LEU A 224 -1.50 1.60 -20.45
CA LEU A 224 -2.60 2.56 -20.39
C LEU A 224 -3.53 2.36 -21.59
N GLN A 225 -2.98 2.22 -22.80
CA GLN A 225 -3.80 2.01 -24.00
C GLN A 225 -4.57 0.69 -23.94
N GLU A 226 -3.98 -0.37 -23.40
CA GLU A 226 -4.68 -1.64 -23.18
C GLU A 226 -5.84 -1.48 -22.19
N ILE A 227 -5.64 -0.76 -21.09
CA ILE A 227 -6.70 -0.47 -20.11
C ILE A 227 -7.79 0.43 -20.73
N VAL A 228 -7.43 1.46 -21.50
CA VAL A 228 -8.39 2.33 -22.19
C VAL A 228 -9.19 1.55 -23.24
N SER A 229 -8.53 0.64 -23.98
CA SER A 229 -9.16 -0.27 -24.93
C SER A 229 -10.12 -1.23 -24.23
N LEU A 230 -9.69 -1.83 -23.12
CA LEU A 230 -10.52 -2.70 -22.30
C LEU A 230 -11.73 -1.97 -21.73
N ALA A 231 -11.53 -0.75 -21.20
CA ALA A 231 -12.58 0.12 -20.71
C ALA A 231 -13.60 0.31 -21.83
N ARG A 232 -13.27 1.02 -22.90
CA ARG A 232 -14.21 1.33 -23.99
C ARG A 232 -14.93 0.12 -24.61
N LYS A 233 -14.26 -1.02 -24.78
CA LYS A 233 -14.82 -2.17 -25.52
C LYS A 233 -15.68 -3.08 -24.66
N ARG A 234 -15.47 -3.11 -23.35
CA ARG A 234 -16.06 -4.13 -22.47
C ARG A 234 -16.77 -3.54 -21.26
N LEU A 235 -16.54 -2.27 -20.97
CA LEU A 235 -17.05 -1.55 -19.81
C LEU A 235 -17.60 -0.23 -20.35
N ASP A 236 -18.78 0.21 -19.93
CA ASP A 236 -19.38 1.45 -20.46
C ASP A 236 -18.65 2.70 -19.91
N LEU A 237 -17.36 2.84 -20.22
CA LEU A 237 -16.43 3.85 -19.72
C LEU A 237 -15.70 4.51 -20.90
N ASP A 238 -15.97 5.79 -21.09
CA ASP A 238 -15.34 6.61 -22.10
C ASP A 238 -14.29 7.53 -21.48
N VAL A 239 -13.06 7.49 -22.01
CA VAL A 239 -12.01 8.42 -21.56
C VAL A 239 -12.31 9.83 -22.04
N CYS A 240 -12.50 10.75 -21.09
CA CYS A 240 -12.81 12.16 -21.35
C CYS A 240 -11.55 13.03 -21.31
N ARG A 241 -10.59 12.70 -20.41
CA ARG A 241 -9.34 13.46 -20.25
C ARG A 241 -8.18 12.56 -19.89
N THR A 242 -6.99 12.94 -20.33
CA THR A 242 -5.74 12.30 -19.93
C THR A 242 -4.72 13.36 -19.51
N TYR A 243 -3.94 13.05 -18.49
CA TYR A 243 -2.84 13.87 -18.00
C TYR A 243 -1.60 13.00 -17.81
N ARG A 244 -0.44 13.65 -17.78
CA ARG A 244 0.84 13.00 -17.56
C ARG A 244 1.64 13.77 -16.53
N ARG A 245 2.24 13.08 -15.56
CA ARG A 245 3.16 13.69 -14.59
C ARG A 245 4.43 12.88 -14.42
N THR A 246 5.52 13.58 -14.16
CA THR A 246 6.80 12.96 -13.79
C THR A 246 6.87 12.78 -12.28
N ILE A 247 7.30 11.62 -11.81
CA ILE A 247 7.50 11.34 -10.39
C ILE A 247 8.99 11.35 -10.02
N HIS A 248 9.33 12.19 -9.05
CA HIS A 248 10.72 12.42 -8.64
C HIS A 248 11.15 11.64 -7.39
N LYS A 249 10.21 11.28 -6.50
CA LYS A 249 10.48 10.46 -5.30
C LYS A 249 9.87 9.07 -5.44
N LYS A 250 10.67 8.03 -5.28
CA LYS A 250 10.26 6.62 -5.41
C LYS A 250 10.49 5.89 -4.09
N TRP A 251 9.42 5.68 -3.31
CA TRP A 251 9.54 5.10 -1.96
C TRP A 251 9.71 3.56 -1.96
N PHE A 252 9.19 2.86 -2.97
CA PHE A 252 9.18 1.39 -3.04
C PHE A 252 9.80 0.78 -4.31
N ALA A 253 10.44 1.60 -5.15
CA ALA A 253 11.01 1.12 -6.42
C ALA A 253 12.47 0.66 -6.27
N HIS A 254 12.86 -0.34 -7.06
CA HIS A 254 14.26 -0.69 -7.25
C HIS A 254 14.97 0.44 -8.03
N PRO A 255 16.27 0.74 -7.77
CA PRO A 255 17.00 1.79 -8.50
C PRO A 255 17.00 1.63 -10.03
N THR A 256 16.93 0.38 -10.51
CA THR A 256 16.98 0.00 -11.94
C THR A 256 15.64 -0.54 -12.47
N GLY A 257 14.56 -0.37 -11.71
CA GLY A 257 13.21 -0.81 -12.08
C GLY A 257 12.16 -0.06 -11.28
N GLY A 258 11.38 0.76 -11.96
CA GLY A 258 10.33 1.55 -11.33
C GLY A 258 9.57 2.38 -12.35
N VAL A 259 8.77 3.29 -11.83
CA VAL A 259 7.98 4.23 -12.60
C VAL A 259 8.65 5.60 -12.51
N SER A 260 8.73 6.32 -13.63
CA SER A 260 9.15 7.73 -13.67
C SER A 260 8.05 8.65 -14.17
N VAL A 261 7.02 8.08 -14.77
CA VAL A 261 5.90 8.77 -15.38
C VAL A 261 4.62 8.07 -14.93
N GLU A 262 3.68 8.86 -14.45
CA GLU A 262 2.32 8.41 -14.22
C GLU A 262 1.40 9.07 -15.23
N HIS A 263 0.51 8.25 -15.79
CA HIS A 263 -0.59 8.70 -16.61
C HIS A 263 -1.86 8.71 -15.76
N ILE A 264 -2.64 9.77 -15.90
CA ILE A 264 -3.90 9.95 -15.18
C ILE A 264 -4.99 9.99 -16.25
N ALA A 265 -5.83 8.98 -16.29
CA ALA A 265 -6.96 8.91 -17.21
C ALA A 265 -8.26 9.12 -16.44
N VAL A 266 -9.08 10.06 -16.91
CA VAL A 266 -10.42 10.32 -16.38
C VAL A 266 -11.42 9.75 -17.37
N PHE A 267 -12.17 8.75 -16.91
CA PHE A 267 -13.27 8.12 -17.63
C PHE A 267 -14.59 8.64 -17.09
N GLN A 268 -15.60 8.69 -17.95
CA GLN A 268 -16.99 8.89 -17.58
C GLN A 268 -17.78 7.63 -17.93
N ARG A 269 -18.64 7.19 -17.01
CA ARG A 269 -19.59 6.12 -17.30
C ARG A 269 -20.70 6.65 -18.20
N SER A 270 -20.94 5.97 -19.31
CA SER A 270 -21.94 6.33 -20.30
C SER A 270 -23.36 6.00 -19.84
#